data_AF-A0A7S2IYS3-F1
#
_entry.id   AF-A0A7S2IYS3-F1
#
_cell.length_a   1.000
_cell.length_b   1.000
_cell.length_c   1.000
_cell.angle_alpha   90.00
_cell.angle_beta   90.00
_cell.angle_gamma   90.00
#
_symmetry.space_group_name_H-M   'P 1'
#
loop_
_entity.id
_entity.type
_entity.pdbx_description
1 polymer ?
#
loop_
_entity_poly.entity_id
_entity_poly.type
_entity_poly.pdbx_seq_one_letter_code
_entity_poly.pdbx_strand_id
1 'polypeptide(L)'
;EHFIVKHFAGDVVYFAGDGKEPGFLEKNNDSLAKEVEQHMLQSSKAIVADICRPEPEPTGGKKEKAKSSFASVGDKFVKSLKALLTELQSSQAWFVRCIKSNPNLKPKEIHGEGVITQLRMSGTLDAVKLIQGGFPTRIPYESIHSRYASLLADAPGMDIGALSPAEFCEAVSEACGVSKQEYALGATRMFFKMGAAAFLEEL
;
A
#
# COMPACT_ATOMS: atom_id res chain seq x y z
N GLU A 1 -28.83 11.11 16.89
CA GLU A 1 -27.99 12.25 16.43
C GLU A 1 -27.04 11.78 15.33
N HIS A 2 -26.58 12.66 14.44
CA HIS A 2 -25.65 12.30 13.35
C HIS A 2 -24.53 13.33 13.17
N PHE A 3 -23.40 12.89 12.62
CA PHE A 3 -22.26 13.73 12.27
C PHE A 3 -21.68 13.30 10.92
N ILE A 4 -20.87 14.16 10.29
CA ILE A 4 -20.29 13.91 8.97
C ILE A 4 -18.77 13.88 9.09
N VAL A 5 -18.14 12.88 8.49
CA VAL A 5 -16.68 12.81 8.33
C VAL A 5 -16.35 12.95 6.85
N LYS A 6 -15.49 13.92 6.51
CA LYS A 6 -14.99 14.11 5.16
C LYS A 6 -13.84 13.14 4.91
N HIS A 7 -14.09 12.08 4.14
CA HIS A 7 -13.07 11.14 3.70
C HIS A 7 -12.53 11.54 2.34
N PHE A 8 -11.37 11.00 1.97
CA PHE A 8 -10.83 11.15 0.62
C PHE A 8 -11.84 10.73 -0.47
N ALA A 9 -12.61 9.67 -0.21
CA ALA A 9 -13.65 9.16 -1.11
C ALA A 9 -14.96 9.97 -1.09
N GLY A 10 -15.11 10.94 -0.19
CA GLY A 10 -16.31 11.78 -0.03
C GLY A 10 -16.80 11.90 1.41
N ASP A 11 -17.86 12.67 1.59
CA ASP A 11 -18.49 12.92 2.89
C ASP A 11 -19.35 11.72 3.30
N VAL A 12 -19.11 11.18 4.50
CA VAL A 12 -19.84 10.03 5.05
C VAL A 12 -20.60 10.47 6.29
N VAL A 13 -21.91 10.20 6.31
CA VAL A 13 -22.80 10.48 7.43
C VAL A 13 -22.78 9.29 8.40
N TYR A 14 -22.51 9.56 9.68
CA TYR A 14 -22.54 8.58 10.76
C TYR A 14 -23.66 8.90 11.73
N PHE A 15 -24.42 7.87 12.11
CA PHE A 15 -25.50 7.98 13.10
C PHE A 15 -25.00 7.45 14.44
N ALA A 16 -24.96 8.29 15.46
CA ALA A 16 -24.48 7.91 16.79
C ALA A 16 -25.44 6.95 17.53
N GLY A 17 -26.71 6.96 17.12
CA GLY A 17 -27.79 6.13 17.64
C GLY A 17 -29.16 6.71 17.22
N ASP A 18 -30.14 5.83 17.07
CA ASP A 18 -31.52 6.16 16.70
C ASP A 18 -32.57 5.60 17.69
N GLY A 19 -32.12 5.01 18.79
CA GLY A 19 -32.96 4.38 19.82
C GLY A 19 -33.59 3.05 19.41
N LYS A 20 -33.40 2.59 18.17
CA LYS A 20 -33.90 1.30 17.66
C LYS A 20 -32.81 0.24 17.60
N GLU A 21 -31.57 0.66 17.35
CA GLU A 21 -30.39 -0.22 17.35
C GLU A 21 -29.33 0.23 18.38
N PRO A 22 -28.43 -0.68 18.81
CA PRO A 22 -27.29 -0.31 19.64
C PRO A 22 -26.46 0.82 19.00
N GLY A 23 -26.25 1.87 19.79
CA GLY A 23 -25.50 3.05 19.39
C GLY A 23 -23.99 2.83 19.45
N PHE A 24 -23.23 3.91 19.24
CA PHE A 24 -21.77 3.86 19.22
C PHE A 24 -21.18 3.42 20.56
N LEU A 25 -21.78 3.83 21.68
CA LEU A 25 -21.28 3.51 23.02
C LEU A 25 -21.42 2.02 23.32
N GLU A 26 -22.58 1.42 23.02
CA GLU A 26 -22.84 0.01 23.24
C GLU A 26 -21.95 -0.85 22.34
N LYS A 27 -21.80 -0.48 21.06
CA LYS A 27 -20.93 -1.18 20.10
C LYS A 27 -19.44 -1.08 20.44
N ASN A 28 -19.03 -0.01 21.14
CA ASN A 28 -17.64 0.20 21.53
C ASN A 28 -17.32 -0.42 22.90
N ASN A 29 -18.33 -0.82 23.67
CA ASN A 29 -18.14 -1.44 24.97
C ASN A 29 -17.74 -2.92 24.80
N ASP A 30 -16.50 -3.23 25.18
CA ASP A 30 -15.93 -4.59 25.11
C ASP A 30 -15.86 -5.26 26.50
N SER A 31 -16.69 -4.83 27.44
CA SER A 31 -16.74 -5.42 28.77
C SER A 31 -17.46 -6.78 28.75
N LEU A 32 -16.74 -7.83 29.12
CA LEU A 32 -17.33 -9.12 29.46
C LEU A 32 -17.43 -9.26 30.98
N ALA A 33 -18.52 -9.86 31.47
CA ALA A 33 -18.64 -10.18 32.89
C ALA A 33 -17.55 -11.18 33.30
N LYS A 34 -16.82 -10.88 34.38
CA LYS A 34 -15.67 -11.69 34.83
C LYS A 34 -16.08 -13.12 35.20
N GLU A 35 -17.30 -13.29 35.68
CA GLU A 35 -17.87 -14.59 36.04
C GLU A 35 -18.03 -15.47 34.79
N VAL A 36 -18.43 -14.88 33.66
CA VAL A 36 -18.56 -15.58 32.38
C VAL A 36 -17.19 -16.00 31.86
N GLU A 37 -16.20 -15.09 31.91
CA GLU A 37 -14.82 -15.38 31.53
C GLU A 37 -14.23 -16.55 32.35
N GLN A 38 -14.39 -16.50 33.68
CA GLN A 38 -13.93 -17.57 34.57
C GLN A 38 -14.62 -18.90 34.30
N HIS A 39 -15.93 -18.89 34.03
CA HIS A 39 -16.66 -20.11 33.74
C HIS A 39 -16.21 -20.74 32.41
N MET A 40 -15.93 -19.93 31.39
CA MET A 40 -15.43 -20.40 30.10
C MET A 40 -14.04 -21.03 30.21
N LEU A 41 -13.16 -20.48 31.06
CA LEU A 41 -11.84 -21.06 31.36
C LEU A 41 -11.91 -22.42 32.06
N GLN A 42 -13.01 -22.70 32.78
CA GLN A 42 -13.25 -23.98 33.47
C GLN A 42 -13.97 -25.00 32.60
N SER A 43 -14.18 -24.72 31.31
CA SER A 43 -14.89 -25.61 30.41
C SER A 43 -14.23 -26.98 30.35
N SER A 44 -15.06 -28.04 30.35
CA SER A 44 -14.60 -29.41 30.13
C SER A 44 -14.13 -29.68 28.70
N LYS A 45 -14.39 -28.75 27.77
CA LYS A 45 -13.91 -28.80 26.39
C LYS A 45 -12.64 -27.94 26.27
N ALA A 46 -11.51 -28.59 25.99
CA ALA A 46 -10.21 -27.92 25.88
C ALA A 46 -10.22 -26.71 24.93
N ILE A 47 -10.86 -26.83 23.76
CA ILE A 47 -10.95 -25.74 22.78
C ILE A 47 -11.60 -24.47 23.34
N VAL A 48 -12.59 -24.61 24.22
CA VAL A 48 -13.31 -23.47 24.81
C VAL A 48 -12.40 -22.76 25.82
N ALA A 49 -11.73 -23.53 26.68
CA ALA A 49 -10.79 -23.00 27.65
C ALA A 49 -9.57 -22.34 26.96
N ASP A 50 -9.10 -22.90 25.85
CA ASP A 50 -7.97 -22.37 25.08
C ASP A 50 -8.31 -21.04 24.38
N ILE A 51 -9.49 -20.91 23.76
CA ILE A 51 -9.92 -19.67 23.08
C ILE A 51 -10.07 -18.51 24.08
N CYS A 52 -10.52 -18.80 25.30
CA CYS A 52 -10.73 -17.79 26.34
C CYS A 52 -9.48 -17.51 27.18
N ARG A 53 -8.36 -18.19 26.92
CA ARG A 53 -7.12 -17.97 27.67
C ARG A 53 -6.58 -16.56 27.34
N PRO A 54 -6.32 -15.71 28.35
CA PRO A 54 -5.75 -14.40 28.10
C PRO A 54 -4.35 -14.53 27.47
N GLU A 55 -4.06 -13.70 26.46
CA GLU A 55 -2.73 -13.67 25.86
C GLU A 55 -1.68 -13.26 26.90
N PRO A 56 -0.48 -13.87 26.88
CA PRO A 56 0.61 -13.47 27.76
C PRO A 56 1.08 -12.05 27.41
N GLU A 57 0.93 -11.12 28.35
CA GLU A 57 1.47 -9.76 28.23
C GLU A 57 3.00 -9.81 28.01
N PRO A 58 3.56 -9.08 27.03
CA PRO A 58 4.96 -9.21 26.64
C PRO A 58 5.97 -8.53 27.59
N THR A 59 5.62 -8.28 28.86
CA THR A 59 6.56 -7.66 29.81
C THR A 59 6.59 -8.38 31.16
N GLY A 60 7.76 -8.90 31.52
CA GLY A 60 8.11 -9.42 32.85
C GLY A 60 8.22 -8.32 33.92
N GLY A 61 7.22 -7.45 34.01
CA GLY A 61 7.12 -6.36 34.99
C GLY A 61 6.06 -6.66 36.04
N LYS A 62 6.36 -6.28 37.29
CA LYS A 62 5.54 -6.50 38.51
C LYS A 62 4.03 -6.32 38.28
N LYS A 63 3.26 -7.29 38.79
CA LYS A 63 1.80 -7.27 38.96
C LYS A 63 1.37 -6.09 39.84
N GLU A 64 1.27 -4.90 39.28
CA GLU A 64 0.37 -3.89 39.83
C GLU A 64 -1.06 -4.35 39.51
N LYS A 65 -1.90 -4.39 40.54
CA LYS A 65 -3.31 -4.77 40.46
C LYS A 65 -3.94 -4.08 39.25
N ALA A 66 -4.23 -4.86 38.20
CA ALA A 66 -4.91 -4.38 37.02
C ALA A 66 -6.27 -3.82 37.46
N LYS A 67 -6.32 -2.49 37.66
CA LYS A 67 -7.57 -1.74 37.47
C LYS A 67 -8.08 -2.23 36.14
N SER A 68 -9.27 -2.84 36.15
CA SER A 68 -10.06 -3.20 34.98
C SER A 68 -9.89 -2.09 33.95
N SER A 69 -8.93 -2.23 33.04
CA SER A 69 -8.71 -1.21 32.04
C SER A 69 -9.87 -1.41 31.10
N PHE A 70 -10.80 -0.47 31.13
CA PHE A 70 -11.85 -0.41 30.14
C PHE A 70 -11.14 -0.21 28.80
N ALA A 71 -10.90 -1.31 28.10
CA ALA A 71 -10.35 -1.31 26.76
C ALA A 71 -11.54 -1.33 25.83
N SER A 72 -11.77 -0.23 25.13
CA SER A 72 -12.84 -0.19 24.14
C SER A 72 -12.47 -0.98 22.89
N VAL A 73 -13.47 -1.39 22.10
CA VAL A 73 -13.23 -2.02 20.79
C VAL A 73 -12.39 -1.10 19.91
N GLY A 74 -12.65 0.21 19.96
CA GLY A 74 -11.88 1.24 19.26
C GLY A 74 -10.41 1.28 19.66
N ASP A 75 -10.10 1.21 20.96
CA ASP A 75 -8.70 1.22 21.43
C ASP A 75 -7.93 -0.01 20.95
N LYS A 76 -8.57 -1.19 20.98
CA LYS A 76 -7.98 -2.42 20.45
C LYS A 76 -7.71 -2.30 18.95
N PHE A 77 -8.69 -1.82 18.19
CA PHE A 77 -8.55 -1.58 16.75
C PHE A 77 -7.39 -0.62 16.44
N VAL A 78 -7.28 0.50 17.13
CA VAL A 78 -6.22 1.49 16.92
C VAL A 78 -4.84 0.90 17.24
N LYS A 79 -4.71 0.10 18.31
CA LYS A 79 -3.44 -0.57 18.66
C LYS A 79 -3.02 -1.56 17.56
N SER A 80 -3.93 -2.43 17.14
CA SER A 80 -3.66 -3.39 16.06
C SER A 80 -3.34 -2.69 14.74
N LEU A 81 -4.06 -1.62 14.39
CA LEU A 81 -3.80 -0.83 13.19
C LEU A 81 -2.42 -0.17 13.23
N LYS A 82 -2.01 0.40 14.37
CA LYS A 82 -0.67 0.99 14.54
C LYS A 82 0.42 -0.05 14.37
N ALA A 83 0.27 -1.24 14.98
CA ALA A 83 1.24 -2.33 14.82
C ALA A 83 1.37 -2.74 13.35
N LEU A 84 0.23 -2.88 12.64
CA LEU A 84 0.22 -3.17 11.21
C LEU A 84 0.91 -2.08 10.38
N LEU A 85 0.62 -0.80 10.66
CA LEU A 85 1.24 0.31 9.94
C LEU A 85 2.76 0.35 10.13
N THR A 86 3.25 0.08 11.34
CA THR A 86 4.70 -0.02 11.59
C THR A 86 5.35 -1.10 10.73
N GLU A 87 4.74 -2.27 10.62
CA GLU A 87 5.23 -3.37 9.78
C GLU A 87 5.17 -3.03 8.29
N LEU A 88 4.09 -2.39 7.83
CA LEU A 88 3.99 -1.97 6.43
C LEU A 88 5.01 -0.88 6.07
N GLN A 89 5.37 -0.02 7.02
CA GLN A 89 6.37 1.04 6.82
C GLN A 89 7.81 0.52 6.78
N SER A 90 8.09 -0.65 7.36
CA SER A 90 9.42 -1.27 7.33
C SER A 90 9.72 -1.98 6.01
N SER A 91 8.73 -2.12 5.14
CA SER A 91 8.81 -2.88 3.88
C SER A 91 8.54 -2.02 2.64
N GLN A 92 8.85 -2.57 1.47
CA GLN A 92 8.50 -1.95 0.20
C GLN A 92 7.06 -2.31 -0.18
N ALA A 93 6.18 -1.31 -0.24
CA ALA A 93 4.78 -1.50 -0.59
C ALA A 93 4.56 -1.62 -2.11
N TRP A 94 3.73 -2.60 -2.49
CA TRP A 94 3.20 -2.75 -3.85
C TRP A 94 1.67 -2.65 -3.77
N PHE A 95 1.07 -1.86 -4.67
CA PHE A 95 -0.36 -1.56 -4.62
C PHE A 95 -1.10 -2.18 -5.80
N VAL A 96 -2.14 -2.97 -5.51
CA VAL A 96 -3.11 -3.46 -6.49
C VAL A 96 -4.48 -2.86 -6.14
N ARG A 97 -5.11 -2.19 -7.11
CA ARG A 97 -6.42 -1.55 -6.92
C ARG A 97 -7.50 -2.32 -7.66
N CYS A 98 -8.34 -3.01 -6.91
CA CYS A 98 -9.46 -3.77 -7.45
C CYS A 98 -10.64 -2.82 -7.77
N ILE A 99 -11.22 -2.96 -8.95
CA ILE A 99 -12.37 -2.16 -9.40
C ILE A 99 -13.55 -3.10 -9.69
N LYS A 100 -14.71 -2.80 -9.09
CA LYS A 100 -15.95 -3.53 -9.37
C LYS A 100 -16.46 -3.13 -10.76
N SER A 101 -16.54 -4.09 -11.68
CA SER A 101 -16.93 -3.84 -13.08
C SER A 101 -18.40 -3.46 -13.24
N ASN A 102 -19.31 -4.10 -12.49
CA ASN A 102 -20.75 -3.80 -12.48
C ASN A 102 -21.38 -4.15 -11.13
N PRO A 103 -22.48 -3.49 -10.72
CA PRO A 103 -23.16 -3.76 -9.45
C PRO A 103 -23.75 -5.17 -9.36
N ASN A 104 -24.16 -5.73 -10.50
CA ASN A 104 -24.83 -7.03 -10.64
C ASN A 104 -23.91 -8.25 -10.47
N LEU A 105 -22.61 -8.03 -10.32
CA LEU A 105 -21.58 -9.08 -10.22
C LEU A 105 -21.58 -10.05 -11.42
N LYS A 106 -21.98 -9.57 -12.60
CA LYS A 106 -22.01 -10.39 -13.82
C LYS A 106 -20.68 -10.38 -14.56
N PRO A 107 -20.20 -11.51 -15.10
CA PRO A 107 -19.01 -11.51 -15.93
C PRO A 107 -19.26 -10.77 -17.25
N LYS A 108 -18.20 -10.17 -17.82
CA LYS A 108 -18.21 -9.47 -19.12
C LYS A 108 -19.16 -8.27 -19.23
N GLU A 109 -19.69 -7.77 -18.12
CA GLU A 109 -20.51 -6.56 -18.06
C GLU A 109 -19.71 -5.43 -17.40
N ILE A 110 -19.69 -4.25 -18.01
CA ILE A 110 -19.00 -3.06 -17.49
C ILE A 110 -20.01 -1.93 -17.37
N HIS A 111 -20.15 -1.43 -16.15
CA HIS A 111 -20.90 -0.23 -15.83
C HIS A 111 -19.93 0.96 -15.69
N GLY A 112 -19.73 1.68 -16.80
CA GLY A 112 -18.66 2.69 -16.94
C GLY A 112 -18.71 3.81 -15.90
N GLU A 113 -19.89 4.33 -15.56
CA GLU A 113 -20.05 5.41 -14.59
C GLU A 113 -19.55 4.99 -13.18
N GLY A 114 -19.94 3.79 -12.73
CA GLY A 114 -19.47 3.25 -11.45
C GLY A 114 -17.97 2.96 -11.44
N VAL A 115 -17.40 2.51 -12.56
CA VAL A 115 -15.94 2.30 -12.70
C VAL A 115 -15.19 3.63 -12.60
N ILE A 116 -15.62 4.66 -13.33
CA ILE A 116 -14.99 6.00 -13.30
C ILE A 116 -15.08 6.60 -11.89
N THR A 117 -16.22 6.45 -11.23
CA THR A 117 -16.44 6.93 -9.86
C THR A 117 -15.49 6.27 -8.87
N GLN A 118 -15.32 4.95 -8.95
CA GLN A 118 -14.34 4.22 -8.13
C GLN A 118 -12.91 4.68 -8.40
N LEU A 119 -12.53 4.93 -9.66
CA LEU A 119 -11.19 5.41 -10.01
C LEU A 119 -10.89 6.80 -9.43
N ARG A 120 -11.90 7.68 -9.38
CA ARG A 120 -11.81 9.00 -8.73
C ARG A 120 -11.72 8.85 -7.21
N MET A 121 -12.67 8.15 -6.59
CA MET A 121 -12.78 8.00 -5.13
C MET A 121 -11.61 7.24 -4.49
N SER A 122 -10.99 6.33 -5.24
CA SER A 122 -9.78 5.65 -4.78
C SER A 122 -8.54 6.54 -4.88
N GLY A 123 -8.55 7.57 -5.74
CA GLY A 123 -7.39 8.40 -6.03
C GLY A 123 -6.46 7.80 -7.08
N THR A 124 -6.98 6.85 -7.87
CA THR A 124 -6.18 6.14 -8.88
C THR A 124 -5.79 7.08 -9.99
N LEU A 125 -6.70 7.96 -10.42
CA LEU A 125 -6.41 8.96 -11.45
C LEU A 125 -5.34 9.96 -10.99
N ASP A 126 -5.39 10.39 -9.74
CA ASP A 126 -4.41 11.33 -9.19
C ASP A 126 -3.04 10.68 -8.99
N ALA A 127 -3.02 9.41 -8.56
CA ALA A 127 -1.80 8.62 -8.52
C ALA A 127 -1.16 8.47 -9.91
N VAL A 128 -1.95 8.16 -10.95
CA VAL A 128 -1.45 8.07 -12.33
C VAL A 128 -0.87 9.42 -12.79
N LYS A 129 -1.55 10.53 -12.54
CA LYS A 129 -1.05 11.88 -12.88
C LYS A 129 0.26 12.21 -12.16
N LEU A 130 0.34 11.91 -10.87
CA LEU A 130 1.56 12.10 -10.08
C LEU A 130 2.73 11.28 -10.67
N ILE A 131 2.47 10.02 -11.01
CA ILE A 131 3.46 9.12 -11.61
C ILE A 131 3.91 9.63 -12.99
N GLN A 132 2.98 10.11 -13.82
CA GLN A 132 3.27 10.67 -15.15
C GLN A 132 4.12 11.95 -15.10
N GLY A 133 3.98 12.76 -14.04
CA GLY A 133 4.80 13.95 -13.84
C GLY A 133 6.23 13.66 -13.39
N GLY A 134 6.52 12.43 -12.96
CA GLY A 134 7.85 12.00 -12.53
C GLY A 134 8.56 11.10 -13.55
N PHE A 135 9.49 10.29 -13.05
CA PHE A 135 10.22 9.28 -13.80
C PHE A 135 9.90 7.89 -13.25
N PRO A 136 8.80 7.25 -13.70
CA PRO A 136 8.35 5.97 -13.17
C PRO A 136 9.33 4.83 -13.45
N THR A 137 10.01 4.88 -14.59
CA THR A 137 10.90 3.82 -15.03
C THR A 137 12.32 4.12 -14.52
N ARG A 138 12.91 3.17 -13.78
CA ARG A 138 14.22 3.34 -13.14
C ARG A 138 15.10 2.16 -13.48
N ILE A 139 16.15 2.40 -14.24
CA ILE A 139 16.96 1.35 -14.84
C ILE A 139 18.40 1.50 -14.36
N PRO A 140 19.00 0.47 -13.75
CA PRO A 140 20.43 0.49 -13.42
C PRO A 140 21.28 0.72 -14.65
N TYR A 141 22.35 1.50 -14.51
CA TYR A 141 23.29 1.74 -15.62
C TYR A 141 23.86 0.42 -16.17
N GLU A 142 24.15 -0.53 -15.28
CA GLU A 142 24.62 -1.87 -15.63
C GLU A 142 23.67 -2.60 -16.59
N SER A 143 22.36 -2.43 -16.43
CA SER A 143 21.36 -3.09 -17.30
C SER A 143 21.37 -2.56 -18.72
N ILE A 144 21.61 -1.25 -18.90
CA ILE A 144 21.75 -0.65 -20.23
C ILE A 144 23.12 -1.00 -20.82
N HIS A 145 24.17 -0.91 -20.01
CA HIS A 145 25.53 -1.24 -20.42
C HIS A 145 25.65 -2.70 -20.89
N SER A 146 25.15 -3.67 -20.12
CA SER A 146 25.25 -5.09 -20.52
C SER A 146 24.53 -5.40 -21.82
N ARG A 147 23.49 -4.64 -22.17
CA ARG A 147 22.73 -4.81 -23.40
C ARG A 147 23.41 -4.18 -24.61
N TYR A 148 23.94 -2.96 -24.47
CA TYR A 148 24.43 -2.20 -25.62
C TYR A 148 25.94 -2.24 -25.80
N ALA A 149 26.73 -2.62 -24.78
CA ALA A 149 28.19 -2.60 -24.88
C ALA A 149 28.73 -3.53 -25.97
N SER A 150 28.13 -4.71 -26.15
CA SER A 150 28.53 -5.62 -27.23
C SER A 150 28.15 -5.11 -28.62
N LEU A 151 26.98 -4.48 -28.78
CA LEU A 151 26.57 -3.89 -30.05
C LEU A 151 27.45 -2.69 -30.45
N LEU A 152 27.94 -1.94 -29.45
CA LEU A 152 28.75 -0.75 -29.67
C LEU A 152 30.25 -1.03 -29.65
N ALA A 153 30.70 -2.24 -29.30
CA ALA A 153 32.11 -2.60 -29.25
C ALA A 153 32.79 -2.50 -30.63
N ASP A 154 32.03 -2.75 -31.71
CA ASP A 154 32.51 -2.66 -33.09
C ASP A 154 32.28 -1.27 -33.72
N ALA A 155 31.69 -0.33 -32.98
CA ALA A 155 31.39 1.01 -33.49
C ALA A 155 32.67 1.86 -33.59
N PRO A 156 33.04 2.33 -34.80
CA PRO A 156 34.28 3.08 -34.99
C PRO A 156 34.20 4.43 -34.27
N GLY A 157 35.17 4.70 -33.39
CA GLY A 157 35.31 5.98 -32.68
C GLY A 157 34.67 6.05 -31.29
N MET A 158 34.13 4.94 -30.76
CA MET A 158 33.58 4.88 -29.40
C MET A 158 34.48 4.02 -28.50
N ASP A 159 35.23 4.67 -27.59
CA ASP A 159 35.96 3.96 -26.53
C ASP A 159 35.05 3.79 -25.30
N ILE A 160 34.37 2.64 -25.25
CA ILE A 160 33.45 2.28 -24.16
C ILE A 160 34.17 2.32 -22.80
N GLY A 161 35.47 1.98 -22.76
CA GLY A 161 36.26 1.94 -21.52
C GLY A 161 36.59 3.31 -20.94
N ALA A 162 36.49 4.38 -21.75
CA ALA A 162 36.75 5.76 -21.33
C ALA A 162 35.52 6.47 -20.76
N LEU A 163 34.31 5.98 -21.03
CA LEU A 163 33.06 6.59 -20.58
C LEU A 163 32.67 6.11 -19.19
N SER A 164 32.18 7.02 -18.36
CA SER A 164 31.48 6.60 -17.14
C SER A 164 30.17 5.87 -17.49
N PRO A 165 29.66 5.01 -16.59
CA PRO A 165 28.39 4.32 -16.83
C PRO A 165 27.22 5.27 -17.13
N ALA A 166 27.21 6.47 -16.53
CA ALA A 166 26.18 7.48 -16.79
C ALA A 166 26.31 8.07 -18.19
N GLU A 167 27.53 8.44 -18.62
CA GLU A 167 27.79 9.01 -19.95
C GLU A 167 27.50 7.98 -21.06
N PHE A 168 27.87 6.72 -20.86
CA PHE A 168 27.54 5.64 -21.79
C PHE A 168 26.02 5.50 -21.95
N CYS A 169 25.28 5.42 -20.84
CA CYS A 169 23.82 5.25 -20.89
C CYS A 169 23.11 6.49 -21.46
N GLU A 170 23.64 7.69 -21.22
CA GLU A 170 23.15 8.93 -21.84
C GLU A 170 23.34 8.89 -23.35
N ALA A 171 24.55 8.56 -23.83
CA ALA A 171 24.85 8.49 -25.26
C ALA A 171 23.97 7.45 -25.99
N VAL A 172 23.77 6.27 -25.40
CA VAL A 172 22.86 5.25 -25.93
C VAL A 172 21.44 5.79 -26.03
N SER A 173 20.95 6.45 -24.98
CA SER A 173 19.57 6.96 -24.96
C SER A 173 19.35 8.06 -25.99
N GLU A 174 20.32 8.97 -26.16
CA GLU A 174 20.28 10.00 -27.20
C GLU A 174 20.34 9.38 -28.61
N ALA A 175 21.19 8.38 -28.83
CA ALA A 175 21.29 7.67 -30.10
C ALA A 175 20.00 6.91 -30.46
N CYS A 176 19.27 6.42 -29.46
CA CYS A 176 17.95 5.80 -29.62
C CYS A 176 16.80 6.82 -29.72
N GLY A 177 17.08 8.12 -29.76
CA GLY A 177 16.09 9.18 -29.99
C GLY A 177 15.33 9.64 -28.75
N VAL A 178 15.81 9.32 -27.54
CA VAL A 178 15.18 9.79 -26.29
C VAL A 178 15.59 11.24 -26.01
N SER A 179 14.63 12.13 -25.78
CA SER A 179 14.90 13.53 -25.50
C SER A 179 15.46 13.74 -24.08
N LYS A 180 16.33 14.74 -23.88
CA LYS A 180 16.86 15.13 -22.55
C LYS A 180 15.78 15.49 -21.53
N GLN A 181 14.56 15.79 -21.96
CA GLN A 181 13.42 16.11 -21.10
C GLN A 181 12.66 14.86 -20.62
N GLU A 182 13.02 13.69 -21.16
CA GLU A 182 12.36 12.42 -20.92
C GLU A 182 13.19 11.48 -20.05
N TYR A 183 14.43 11.86 -19.72
CA TYR A 183 15.24 11.14 -18.76
C TYR A 183 15.95 12.07 -17.76
N ALA A 184 16.45 11.47 -16.68
CA ALA A 184 17.37 12.09 -15.74
C ALA A 184 18.42 11.09 -15.29
N LEU A 185 19.65 11.55 -15.08
CA LEU A 185 20.76 10.75 -14.58
C LEU A 185 20.78 10.79 -13.05
N GLY A 186 20.84 9.61 -12.42
CA GLY A 186 21.07 9.48 -10.98
C GLY A 186 22.46 8.93 -10.67
N ALA A 187 22.69 8.59 -9.39
CA ALA A 187 24.00 8.06 -8.97
C ALA A 187 24.32 6.68 -9.56
N THR A 188 23.33 5.78 -9.59
CA THR A 188 23.52 4.37 -10.02
C THR A 188 22.50 3.92 -11.08
N ARG A 189 21.56 4.80 -11.42
CA ARG A 189 20.41 4.49 -12.28
C ARG A 189 20.08 5.66 -13.16
N MET A 190 19.54 5.35 -14.33
CA MET A 190 18.86 6.27 -15.22
C MET A 190 17.35 6.23 -14.95
N PHE A 191 16.73 7.40 -14.99
CA PHE A 191 15.31 7.61 -14.70
C PHE A 191 14.62 8.06 -15.97
N PHE A 192 13.53 7.40 -16.38
CA PHE A 192 12.82 7.68 -17.61
C PHE A 192 11.36 8.02 -17.34
N LYS A 193 10.82 8.93 -18.15
CA LYS A 193 9.38 9.14 -18.27
C LYS A 193 8.69 7.89 -18.81
N MET A 194 7.39 7.83 -18.62
CA MET A 194 6.58 6.71 -19.11
C MET A 194 6.76 6.54 -20.62
N GLY A 195 7.11 5.34 -21.08
CA GLY A 195 7.33 5.03 -22.49
C GLY A 195 8.70 5.43 -23.06
N ALA A 196 9.45 6.34 -22.42
CA ALA A 196 10.73 6.83 -22.94
C ALA A 196 11.85 5.76 -22.97
N ALA A 197 11.69 4.68 -22.21
CA ALA A 197 12.60 3.54 -22.18
C ALA A 197 12.21 2.41 -23.17
N ALA A 198 11.24 2.63 -24.08
CA ALA A 198 10.76 1.59 -24.99
C ALA A 198 11.85 1.01 -25.91
N PHE A 199 12.89 1.79 -26.21
CA PHE A 199 14.07 1.31 -26.97
C PHE A 199 14.79 0.15 -26.26
N LEU A 200 14.60 -0.02 -24.94
CA LEU A 200 15.04 -1.18 -24.18
C LEU A 200 14.08 -2.37 -24.30
N GLU A 201 13.13 -2.40 -25.21
CA GLU A 201 12.33 -3.60 -25.50
C GLU A 201 12.48 -4.02 -26.96
N GLU A 202 12.93 -3.11 -27.84
CA GLU A 202 12.89 -3.25 -29.30
C GLU A 202 14.14 -3.87 -29.97
N LEU A 203 15.08 -4.46 -29.20
CA LEU A 203 16.31 -5.11 -29.72
C LEU A 203 16.49 -6.54 -29.22
#